data_AF-M2XXJ1-F1
#
_entry.id   AF-M2XXJ1-F1
#
_cell.length_a   1.000
_cell.length_b   1.000
_cell.length_c   1.000
_cell.angle_alpha   90.00
_cell.angle_beta   90.00
_cell.angle_gamma   90.00
#
_symmetry.space_group_name_H-M   'P 1'
#
loop_
_entity.id
_entity.type
_entity.pdbx_description
1 polymer ?
#
loop_
_entity_poly.entity_id
_entity_poly.type
_entity_poly.pdbx_seq_one_letter_code
_entity_poly.pdbx_strand_id
1 'polypeptide(L)'
;MAHSTKLNDQQIIAQAARHEETANSVDDQLDNLKKEVESTLAASTSAATRALSSVTGDWVEAVRKTVLSNLNGMAGDMRREAGAQVDTDSDNTQSILNVPMDTTNFLSK
;
A
#
# COMPACT_ATOMS: atom_id res chain seq x y z
N MET A 1 -31.89 -2.01 -4.60
CA MET A 1 -30.49 -2.03 -5.07
C MET A 1 -29.73 -0.98 -4.27
N ALA A 2 -29.39 -1.30 -3.02
CA ALA A 2 -28.56 -0.42 -2.20
C ALA A 2 -27.10 -0.79 -2.46
N HIS A 3 -26.33 0.10 -3.09
CA HIS A 3 -24.88 0.01 -3.03
C HIS A 3 -24.50 0.24 -1.56
N SER A 4 -24.29 -0.86 -0.85
CA SER A 4 -23.65 -0.84 0.46
C SER A 4 -22.34 -0.06 0.30
N THR A 5 -22.09 0.88 1.20
CA THR A 5 -20.91 1.75 1.31
C THR A 5 -19.56 1.01 1.42
N LYS A 6 -19.54 -0.30 1.18
CA LYS A 6 -18.41 -1.19 1.30
C LYS A 6 -17.55 -1.11 0.04
N LEU A 7 -16.36 -0.51 0.14
CA LEU A 7 -15.22 -1.09 -0.58
C LEU A 7 -15.06 -2.51 -0.03
N ASN A 8 -14.90 -3.51 -0.90
CA ASN A 8 -14.77 -4.89 -0.45
C ASN A 8 -13.42 -5.03 0.29
N ASP A 9 -13.43 -5.37 1.58
CA ASP A 9 -12.22 -5.55 2.40
C ASP A 9 -11.21 -6.49 1.75
N GLN A 10 -11.68 -7.53 1.05
CA GLN A 10 -10.81 -8.44 0.31
C GLN A 10 -10.10 -7.73 -0.86
N GLN A 11 -10.75 -6.76 -1.51
CA GLN A 11 -10.13 -5.96 -2.56
C GLN A 11 -9.11 -4.97 -1.97
N ILE A 12 -9.37 -4.38 -0.81
CA ILE A 12 -8.42 -3.49 -0.13
C ILE A 12 -7.17 -4.28 0.31
N ILE A 13 -7.36 -5.44 0.93
CA ILE A 13 -6.26 -6.32 1.36
C ILE A 13 -5.47 -6.83 0.15
N ALA A 14 -6.16 -7.23 -0.93
CA ALA A 14 -5.49 -7.65 -2.17
C ALA A 14 -4.69 -6.52 -2.80
N GLN A 15 -5.20 -5.28 -2.75
CA GLN A 15 -4.47 -4.11 -3.26
C GLN A 15 -3.25 -3.80 -2.39
N ALA A 16 -3.35 -3.86 -1.06
CA ALA A 16 -2.21 -3.71 -0.15
C ALA A 16 -1.12 -4.75 -0.43
N ALA A 17 -1.50 -6.03 -0.65
CA ALA A 17 -0.56 -7.08 -1.01
C ALA A 17 0.15 -6.80 -2.36
N ARG A 18 -0.56 -6.25 -3.36
CA ARG A 18 0.06 -5.85 -4.64
C ARG A 18 1.08 -4.73 -4.46
N HIS A 19 0.84 -3.78 -3.56
CA HIS A 19 1.80 -2.72 -3.27
C HIS A 19 3.07 -3.26 -2.61
N GLU A 20 2.94 -4.25 -1.71
CA GLU A 20 4.09 -4.95 -1.12
C GLU A 20 4.86 -5.78 -2.14
N GLU A 21 4.16 -6.52 -3.00
CA GLU A 21 4.77 -7.28 -4.10
C GLU A 21 5.52 -6.36 -5.07
N THR A 22 4.92 -5.23 -5.43
CA THR A 22 5.56 -4.21 -6.26
C THR A 22 6.80 -3.63 -5.57
N ALA A 23 6.73 -3.37 -4.26
CA ALA A 23 7.87 -2.88 -3.49
C ALA A 23 9.04 -3.88 -3.53
N ASN A 24 8.76 -5.17 -3.30
CA ASN A 24 9.78 -6.23 -3.38
C ASN A 24 10.39 -6.32 -4.79
N SER A 25 9.54 -6.30 -5.83
CA SER A 25 10.02 -6.32 -7.21
C SER A 25 10.90 -5.13 -7.56
N VAL A 26 10.59 -3.93 -7.04
CA VAL A 26 11.42 -2.74 -7.25
C VAL A 26 12.75 -2.90 -6.50
N ASP A 27 12.76 -3.41 -5.27
CA ASP A 27 14.00 -3.61 -4.51
C ASP A 27 14.95 -4.60 -5.23
N ASP A 28 14.41 -5.69 -5.74
CA ASP A 28 15.17 -6.68 -6.53
C ASP A 28 15.77 -6.05 -7.81
N GLN A 29 15.00 -5.20 -8.50
CA GLN A 29 15.48 -4.49 -9.69
C GLN A 29 16.60 -3.51 -9.36
N LEU A 30 16.51 -2.81 -8.22
CA LEU A 30 17.56 -1.89 -7.77
C LEU A 30 18.85 -2.63 -7.43
N ASP A 31 18.76 -3.80 -6.81
CA ASP A 31 19.91 -4.64 -6.51
C ASP A 31 20.57 -5.19 -7.78
N ASN A 32 19.77 -5.57 -8.77
CA ASN A 32 20.29 -6.00 -10.07
C ASN A 32 20.99 -4.85 -10.80
N LEU A 33 20.40 -3.64 -10.81
CA LEU A 33 21.04 -2.47 -11.40
C LEU A 33 22.40 -2.17 -10.76
N LYS A 34 22.48 -2.26 -9.43
CA LYS A 34 23.74 -2.03 -8.71
C LYS A 34 24.82 -3.05 -9.12
N LYS A 35 24.46 -4.33 -9.23
CA LYS A 35 25.36 -5.40 -9.70
C LYS A 35 25.84 -5.16 -11.13
N GLU A 36 24.95 -4.72 -12.04
CA GLU A 36 25.32 -4.43 -13.43
C GLU A 36 26.29 -3.25 -13.53
N VAL A 37 26.07 -2.21 -12.73
CA VAL A 37 26.96 -1.05 -12.68
C VAL A 37 28.31 -1.41 -12.08
N GLU A 38 28.36 -2.22 -11.02
CA GLU A 38 29.60 -2.75 -10.45
C GLU A 38 30.38 -3.63 -11.46
N SER A 39 29.68 -4.49 -12.20
CA SER A 39 30.25 -5.30 -13.27
C SER A 39 30.85 -4.43 -14.39
N THR A 40 30.15 -3.37 -14.78
CA THR A 40 30.62 -2.39 -15.78
C THR A 40 31.85 -1.62 -15.28
N LEU A 41 31.89 -1.30 -13.98
CA LEU A 41 33.04 -0.68 -13.32
C LEU A 41 34.27 -1.57 -13.33
N ALA A 42 34.08 -2.87 -13.06
CA ALA A 42 35.16 -3.86 -13.12
C ALA A 42 35.74 -3.97 -14.54
N ALA A 43 34.92 -3.80 -15.57
CA ALA A 43 35.33 -3.82 -16.97
C ALA A 43 35.94 -2.48 -17.46
N SER A 44 35.69 -1.36 -16.78
CA SER A 44 36.10 -0.03 -17.22
C SER A 44 36.51 0.89 -16.06
N THR A 45 37.81 1.21 -15.99
CA THR A 45 38.41 2.08 -14.95
C THR A 45 38.28 3.58 -15.21
N SER A 46 37.50 3.96 -16.23
CA SER A 46 37.32 5.37 -16.61
C SER A 46 36.73 6.19 -15.47
N ALA A 47 37.11 7.48 -15.38
CA ALA A 47 36.54 8.40 -14.40
C ALA A 47 35.02 8.56 -14.60
N ALA A 48 34.53 8.46 -15.85
CA ALA A 48 33.11 8.50 -16.17
C ALA A 48 32.36 7.29 -15.60
N THR A 49 32.94 6.08 -15.67
CA THR A 49 32.33 4.86 -15.11
C THR A 49 32.23 4.93 -13.58
N ARG A 50 33.24 5.50 -12.91
CA ARG A 50 33.21 5.77 -11.46
C ARG A 50 32.14 6.79 -11.08
N ALA A 51 32.02 7.88 -11.83
CA ALA A 51 30.97 8.88 -11.62
C ALA A 51 29.57 8.27 -11.80
N LEU A 52 29.39 7.43 -12.83
CA LEU A 52 28.13 6.73 -13.08
C LEU A 52 27.73 5.83 -11.90
N SER A 53 28.71 5.14 -11.30
CA SER A 53 28.47 4.31 -10.12
C SER A 53 28.03 5.09 -8.89
N SER A 54 28.67 6.24 -8.63
CA SER A 54 28.26 7.13 -7.53
C SER A 54 26.82 7.61 -7.74
N VAL A 55 26.50 8.10 -8.94
CA VAL A 55 25.15 8.59 -9.27
C VAL A 55 24.12 7.46 -9.18
N THR A 56 24.47 6.24 -9.61
CA THR A 56 23.58 5.08 -9.48
C THR A 56 23.33 4.73 -8.02
N GLY A 57 24.36 4.77 -7.17
CA GLY A 57 24.22 4.53 -5.73
C GLY A 57 23.26 5.52 -5.08
N ASP A 58 23.47 6.81 -5.31
CA ASP A 58 22.61 7.89 -4.78
C ASP A 58 21.17 7.76 -5.29
N TRP A 59 20.99 7.44 -6.57
CA TRP A 59 19.68 7.22 -7.16
C TRP A 59 18.96 6.00 -6.56
N VAL A 60 19.66 4.86 -6.42
CA VAL A 60 19.10 3.66 -5.79
C VAL A 60 18.65 3.96 -4.37
N GLU A 61 19.45 4.68 -3.59
CA GLU A 61 19.11 5.04 -2.22
C GLU A 61 17.91 6.01 -2.17
N ALA A 62 17.85 6.99 -3.07
CA ALA A 62 16.71 7.90 -3.20
C ALA A 62 15.41 7.16 -3.58
N VAL A 63 15.48 6.19 -4.49
CA VAL A 63 14.31 5.36 -4.87
C VAL A 63 13.89 4.49 -3.69
N ARG A 64 14.81 3.83 -2.99
CA ARG A 64 14.50 3.04 -1.79
C ARG A 64 13.79 3.90 -0.74
N LYS A 65 14.33 5.09 -0.47
CA LYS A 65 13.75 6.00 0.53
C LYS A 65 12.38 6.54 0.13
N THR A 66 12.14 6.79 -1.15
CA THR A 66 10.91 7.47 -1.60
C THR A 66 9.85 6.46 -2.01
N VAL A 67 10.15 5.61 -2.99
CA VAL A 67 9.17 4.72 -3.61
C VAL A 67 8.79 3.59 -2.66
N LEU A 68 9.76 2.90 -2.04
CA LEU A 68 9.43 1.81 -1.11
C LEU A 68 8.73 2.36 0.14
N SER A 69 9.18 3.49 0.69
CA SER A 69 8.51 4.10 1.83
C SER A 69 7.07 4.48 1.50
N ASN A 70 6.80 5.02 0.31
CA ASN A 70 5.44 5.38 -0.10
C ASN A 70 4.57 4.14 -0.34
N LEU A 71 5.10 3.10 -0.98
CA LEU A 71 4.37 1.84 -1.22
C LEU A 71 4.01 1.14 0.10
N ASN A 72 4.97 1.05 1.02
CA ASN A 72 4.75 0.47 2.34
C ASN A 72 3.81 1.32 3.20
N GLY A 73 3.93 2.65 3.13
CA GLY A 73 3.02 3.58 3.79
C GLY A 73 1.57 3.42 3.30
N MET A 74 1.36 3.41 1.98
CA MET A 74 0.05 3.19 1.39
C MET A 74 -0.54 1.83 1.78
N ALA A 75 0.24 0.75 1.74
CA ALA A 75 -0.21 -0.58 2.19
C ALA A 75 -0.63 -0.58 3.67
N GLY A 76 0.11 0.12 4.53
CA GLY A 76 -0.23 0.29 5.95
C GLY A 76 -1.51 1.09 6.17
N ASP A 77 -1.67 2.20 5.46
CA ASP A 77 -2.85 3.05 5.56
C ASP A 77 -4.11 2.35 5.02
N MET A 78 -4.00 1.58 3.93
CA MET A 78 -5.10 0.76 3.43
C MET A 78 -5.56 -0.29 4.44
N ARG A 79 -4.63 -0.95 5.14
CA ARG A 79 -5.00 -1.91 6.19
C ARG A 79 -5.66 -1.24 7.40
N ARG A 80 -5.18 -0.05 7.77
CA ARG A 80 -5.75 0.74 8.86
C ARG A 80 -7.18 1.19 8.54
N GLU A 81 -7.40 1.68 7.34
CA GLU A 81 -8.72 2.09 6.85
C GLU A 81 -9.68 0.90 6.80
N ALA A 82 -9.24 -0.26 6.32
CA ALA A 82 -10.04 -1.48 6.36
C ALA A 82 -10.45 -1.86 7.80
N GLY A 83 -9.54 -1.75 8.77
CA GLY A 83 -9.85 -1.98 10.18
C GLY A 83 -10.87 -0.99 10.75
N ALA A 84 -10.70 0.31 10.47
CA ALA A 84 -11.61 1.36 10.94
C ALA A 84 -13.03 1.22 10.37
N GLN A 85 -13.16 0.71 9.13
CA GLN A 85 -14.47 0.42 8.53
C GLN A 85 -15.19 -0.72 9.25
N VAL A 86 -14.48 -1.78 9.67
CA VAL A 86 -15.07 -2.90 10.44
C VAL A 86 -15.61 -2.43 11.79
N ASP A 87 -14.84 -1.61 12.51
CA ASP A 87 -15.26 -1.09 13.83
C ASP A 87 -16.49 -0.19 13.70
N THR A 88 -16.47 0.72 12.71
CA THR A 88 -17.60 1.61 12.41
C THR A 88 -18.86 0.82 12.02
N ASP A 89 -18.71 -0.25 11.25
CA ASP A 89 -19.83 -1.12 10.85
C ASP A 89 -20.42 -1.89 12.04
N SER A 90 -19.57 -2.34 12.98
CA SER A 90 -20.02 -2.99 14.22
C SER A 90 -20.84 -2.03 15.07
N ASP A 91 -20.36 -0.80 15.26
CA ASP A 91 -21.05 0.24 16.02
C ASP A 91 -22.37 0.66 15.36
N ASN A 92 -22.38 0.81 14.04
CA ASN A 92 -23.58 1.09 13.27
C ASN A 92 -24.59 -0.06 13.36
N THR A 93 -24.13 -1.31 13.27
CA THR A 93 -25.00 -2.50 13.38
C THR A 93 -25.62 -2.60 14.75
N GLN A 94 -24.84 -2.41 15.83
CA GLN A 94 -25.36 -2.36 17.19
C GLN A 94 -26.35 -1.22 17.38
N SER A 95 -26.05 -0.04 16.83
CA SER A 95 -26.96 1.10 16.87
C SER A 95 -28.29 0.81 16.17
N ILE A 96 -28.25 0.18 14.99
CA ILE A 96 -29.46 -0.22 14.24
C ILE A 96 -30.28 -1.27 15.01
N LEU A 97 -29.62 -2.29 15.56
CA LEU A 97 -30.28 -3.34 16.35
C LEU A 97 -30.92 -2.80 17.64
N ASN A 98 -30.35 -1.72 18.19
CA ASN A 98 -30.85 -1.05 19.38
C ASN A 98 -31.86 0.08 19.08
N VAL A 99 -32.20 0.35 17.82
CA VAL A 99 -33.30 1.27 17.50
C VAL A 99 -34.61 0.63 17.98
N PRO A 100 -35.33 1.24 18.94
CA PRO A 100 -36.63 0.73 19.35
C PRO A 100 -37.56 0.77 18.14
N MET A 101 -38.07 -0.38 17.70
CA MET A 101 -39.22 -0.40 16.81
C MET A 101 -40.43 0.08 17.62
N ASP A 102 -40.75 1.37 17.54
CA ASP A 102 -42.03 1.89 18.00
C ASP A 102 -43.15 1.32 17.11
N THR A 103 -43.58 0.10 17.43
CA THR A 103 -44.75 -0.57 16.82
C THR A 103 -46.03 0.24 17.02
N THR A 104 -46.03 1.18 17.98
CA THR A 104 -47.13 2.08 18.31
C THR A 104 -47.49 3.04 17.17
N ASN A 105 -46.53 3.46 16.34
CA ASN A 105 -46.81 4.30 15.15
C ASN A 105 -47.17 3.49 13.89
N PHE A 106 -46.88 2.19 13.87
CA PHE A 106 -47.17 1.32 12.72
C PHE A 106 -48.59 0.73 12.78
N LEU A 107 -49.14 0.58 13.99
CA LEU A 107 -50.47 -0.01 14.24
C LEU A 107 -51.58 1.03 14.47
N SER A 108 -51.28 2.33 14.43
CA SER A 108 -52.24 3.41 14.72
C SER A 108 -52.92 4.00 13.49
N LYS A 109 -53.18 3.21 12.45
CA LYS A 109 -54.08 3.57 11.34
C LYS A 109 -55.13 2.50 11.10
#